data_AF-A0AAU4Z4F5-F1
#
_entry.id   AF-A0AAU4Z4F5-F1
#
_cell.length_a   1.000
_cell.length_b   1.000
_cell.length_c   1.000
_cell.angle_alpha   90.00
_cell.angle_beta   90.00
_cell.angle_gamma   90.00
#
_symmetry.space_group_name_H-M   'P 1'
#
loop_
_entity.id
_entity.type
_entity.pdbx_description
1 polymer ?
#
loop_
_entity_poly.entity_id
_entity_poly.type
_entity_poly.pdbx_seq_one_letter_code
_entity_poly.pdbx_strand_id
1 'polypeptide(L)'
;MRNTLRRALFATTVAAAAFGFAATSASATALAQWTVVNPNANGTFTAQLKAGTVATLVDTNTSQQVDCSVGTASGTAPSGTYSTGVGIAKITAAAWGSTASPCPGPLGSNFTASLASGAAISIDASSYSGGITSGSLSGVKVNLTGDTILGTCKAVISGSVSNVTYNNATGELDINTGTGLKVDSADNCSGLLNAGDSATFDATYKVAAPLTITSP
;
A
#
# COMPACT_ATOMS: atom_id res chain seq x y z
N MET A 1 84.53 6.77 56.07
CA MET A 1 83.84 5.65 56.75
C MET A 1 82.76 5.16 55.79
N ARG A 2 82.97 4.13 54.95
CA ARG A 2 82.94 2.67 55.22
C ARG A 2 81.71 2.20 56.04
N ASN A 3 80.72 1.64 55.33
CA ASN A 3 80.14 0.28 55.52
C ASN A 3 78.70 0.25 54.95
N THR A 4 78.37 -0.44 53.86
CA THR A 4 78.12 -1.89 53.65
C THR A 4 76.92 -2.50 54.40
N LEU A 5 76.15 -3.32 53.64
CA LEU A 5 75.22 -4.41 54.04
C LEU A 5 73.79 -3.97 54.45
N ARG A 6 72.66 -4.60 54.09
CA ARG A 6 72.32 -5.92 53.51
C ARG A 6 70.83 -5.95 53.04
N ARG A 7 70.61 -6.61 51.90
CA ARG A 7 69.45 -7.46 51.46
C ARG A 7 68.22 -7.66 52.38
N ALA A 8 67.01 -7.53 51.81
CA ALA A 8 65.87 -8.48 51.84
C ALA A 8 64.70 -7.85 51.04
N LEU A 9 64.45 -8.21 49.78
CA LEU A 9 63.61 -9.32 49.30
C LEU A 9 62.25 -9.45 50.03
N PHE A 10 61.22 -8.77 49.52
CA PHE A 10 59.86 -9.32 49.47
C PHE A 10 59.18 -8.86 48.18
N ALA A 11 59.01 -9.83 47.27
CA ALA A 11 58.12 -9.73 46.15
C ALA A 11 56.67 -9.68 46.66
N THR A 12 55.93 -8.65 46.27
CA THR A 12 54.47 -8.68 46.30
C THR A 12 53.98 -8.33 44.90
N THR A 13 53.69 -9.38 44.15
CA THR A 13 52.96 -9.32 42.89
C THR A 13 51.53 -8.85 43.17
N VAL A 14 51.26 -7.57 42.96
CA VAL A 14 49.87 -7.12 42.79
C VAL A 14 49.59 -7.20 41.30
N ALA A 15 48.95 -8.30 40.90
CA ALA A 15 48.32 -8.40 39.59
C ALA A 15 47.21 -7.33 39.55
N ALA A 16 47.49 -6.23 38.87
CA ALA A 16 46.45 -5.29 38.46
C ALA A 16 45.60 -6.02 37.41
N ALA A 17 44.51 -6.64 37.87
CA ALA A 17 43.43 -7.06 36.99
C ALA A 17 42.86 -5.78 36.36
N ALA A 18 43.34 -5.45 35.16
CA ALA A 18 42.66 -4.52 34.29
C ALA A 18 41.28 -5.12 34.01
N PHE A 19 40.25 -4.63 34.70
CA PHE A 19 38.89 -4.80 34.25
C PHE A 19 38.78 -4.09 32.90
N GLY A 20 39.04 -4.85 31.84
CA GLY A 20 38.66 -4.48 30.50
C GLY A 20 37.15 -4.32 30.52
N PHE A 21 36.68 -3.08 30.55
CA PHE A 21 35.36 -2.76 30.04
C PHE A 21 35.38 -3.15 28.57
N ALA A 22 35.02 -4.40 28.30
CA ALA A 22 34.48 -4.77 27.01
C ALA A 22 33.22 -3.92 26.88
N ALA A 23 33.37 -2.76 26.24
CA ALA A 23 32.25 -2.10 25.62
C ALA A 23 31.69 -3.14 24.65
N THR A 24 30.65 -3.85 25.09
CA THR A 24 29.77 -4.51 24.15
C THR A 24 29.24 -3.37 23.30
N SER A 25 29.83 -3.21 22.12
CA SER A 25 29.18 -2.47 21.06
C SER A 25 27.84 -3.19 20.89
N ALA A 26 26.81 -2.63 21.49
CA ALA A 26 25.45 -2.92 21.12
C ALA A 26 25.41 -2.54 19.64
N SER A 27 25.61 -3.54 18.78
CA SER A 27 25.28 -3.44 17.37
C SER A 27 23.79 -3.19 17.36
N ALA A 28 23.39 -1.91 17.36
CA ALA A 28 22.07 -1.51 16.95
C ALA A 28 22.00 -1.96 15.50
N THR A 29 21.46 -3.17 15.27
CA THR A 29 21.03 -3.58 13.94
C THR A 29 20.19 -2.43 13.43
N ALA A 30 20.66 -1.77 12.37
CA ALA A 30 19.92 -0.70 11.73
C ALA A 30 18.50 -1.21 11.53
N LEU A 31 17.52 -0.49 12.10
CA LEU A 31 16.14 -0.91 11.98
C LEU A 31 15.85 -1.08 10.50
N ALA A 32 15.30 -2.24 10.17
CA ALA A 32 14.92 -2.62 8.84
C ALA A 32 13.98 -1.52 8.30
N GLN A 33 14.43 -0.72 7.34
CA GLN A 33 13.81 0.55 6.93
C GLN A 33 13.35 0.52 5.46
N TRP A 34 12.08 0.83 5.24
CA TRP A 34 11.53 0.97 3.89
C TRP A 34 12.01 2.27 3.27
N THR A 35 12.34 2.26 1.98
CA THR A 35 12.71 3.47 1.25
C THR A 35 11.78 3.65 0.06
N VAL A 36 11.28 4.87 -0.11
CA VAL A 36 10.53 5.30 -1.29
C VAL A 36 11.33 6.38 -1.98
N VAL A 37 11.51 6.22 -3.30
CA VAL A 37 12.06 7.25 -4.18
C VAL A 37 11.00 7.57 -5.22
N ASN A 38 10.49 8.80 -5.16
CA ASN A 38 9.59 9.36 -6.15
C ASN A 38 10.39 10.26 -7.11
N PRO A 39 10.32 10.03 -8.43
CA PRO A 39 10.98 10.89 -9.42
C PRO A 39 10.41 12.32 -9.45
N ASN A 40 9.18 12.52 -8.98
CA ASN A 40 8.56 13.84 -8.89
C ASN A 40 8.96 14.53 -7.57
N ALA A 41 9.60 15.70 -7.68
CA ALA A 41 10.10 16.45 -6.52
C ALA A 41 9.01 16.86 -5.50
N ASN A 42 7.77 17.03 -5.96
CA ASN A 42 6.62 17.35 -5.11
C ASN A 42 6.01 16.12 -4.42
N GLY A 43 6.56 14.92 -4.65
CA GLY A 43 6.07 13.67 -4.10
C GLY A 43 4.73 13.22 -4.68
N THR A 44 4.21 13.85 -5.73
CA THR A 44 2.93 13.45 -6.35
C THR A 44 3.12 12.30 -7.33
N PHE A 45 2.07 11.54 -7.58
CA PHE A 45 2.03 10.55 -8.65
C PHE A 45 0.65 10.52 -9.30
N THR A 46 0.62 10.07 -10.55
CA THR A 46 -0.60 9.73 -11.27
C THR A 46 -0.47 8.32 -11.82
N ALA A 47 -1.59 7.62 -11.89
CA ALA A 47 -1.69 6.28 -12.46
C ALA A 47 -2.96 6.17 -13.28
N GLN A 48 -2.90 5.30 -14.28
CA GLN A 48 -4.05 4.95 -15.13
C GLN A 48 -4.16 3.44 -15.19
N LEU A 49 -5.36 2.94 -15.46
CA LEU A 49 -5.54 1.53 -15.76
C LEU A 49 -4.60 1.15 -16.92
N LYS A 50 -3.91 0.02 -16.78
CA LYS A 50 -2.98 -0.45 -17.80
C LYS A 50 -3.73 -0.66 -19.12
N ALA A 51 -3.11 -0.23 -20.23
CA ALA A 51 -3.73 -0.39 -21.54
C ALA A 51 -3.98 -1.89 -21.82
N GLY A 52 -5.21 -2.21 -22.21
CA GLY A 52 -5.63 -3.58 -22.49
C GLY A 52 -6.07 -4.40 -21.27
N THR A 53 -6.11 -3.81 -20.07
CA THR A 53 -6.69 -4.45 -18.87
C THR A 53 -8.05 -3.86 -18.52
N VAL A 54 -8.77 -4.54 -17.63
CA VAL A 54 -10.07 -4.11 -17.10
C VAL A 54 -9.96 -4.08 -15.57
N ALA A 55 -10.58 -3.09 -14.94
CA ALA A 55 -10.79 -3.10 -13.50
C ALA A 55 -12.16 -3.73 -13.22
N THR A 56 -12.18 -4.84 -12.50
CA THR A 56 -13.38 -5.63 -12.23
C THR A 56 -13.70 -5.60 -10.75
N LEU A 57 -14.90 -5.12 -10.41
CA LEU A 57 -15.48 -5.22 -9.08
C LEU A 57 -16.49 -6.37 -9.10
N VAL A 58 -16.37 -7.33 -8.20
CA VAL A 58 -17.32 -8.45 -8.06
C VAL A 58 -17.96 -8.42 -6.69
N ASP A 59 -19.28 -8.40 -6.64
CA ASP A 59 -20.04 -8.71 -5.44
C ASP A 59 -20.03 -10.24 -5.24
N THR A 60 -19.40 -10.68 -4.15
CA THR A 60 -19.23 -12.12 -3.88
C THR A 60 -20.49 -12.79 -3.36
N ASN A 61 -21.46 -12.02 -2.87
CA ASN A 61 -22.73 -12.52 -2.36
C ASN A 61 -23.70 -12.77 -3.52
N THR A 62 -23.77 -11.83 -4.46
CA THR A 62 -24.69 -11.90 -5.61
C THR A 62 -24.03 -12.45 -6.88
N SER A 63 -22.70 -12.59 -6.89
CA SER A 63 -21.87 -12.95 -8.05
C SER A 63 -21.99 -11.99 -9.23
N GLN A 64 -22.39 -10.75 -8.96
CA GLN A 64 -22.54 -9.73 -9.98
C GLN A 64 -21.24 -8.95 -10.14
N GLN A 65 -20.92 -8.54 -11.38
CA GLN A 65 -19.67 -7.86 -11.69
C GLN A 65 -19.89 -6.52 -12.40
N VAL A 66 -19.00 -5.56 -12.13
CA VAL A 66 -18.91 -4.29 -12.83
C VAL A 66 -17.50 -4.17 -13.40
N ASP A 67 -17.41 -3.96 -14.71
CA ASP A 67 -16.16 -3.96 -15.45
C ASP A 67 -15.87 -2.56 -15.98
N CYS A 68 -14.70 -2.01 -15.64
CA CYS A 68 -14.28 -0.67 -16.05
C CYS A 68 -13.04 -0.76 -16.94
N SER A 69 -13.16 -0.33 -18.21
CA SER A 69 -12.01 -0.25 -19.13
C SER A 69 -11.17 1.01 -18.95
N VAL A 70 -11.67 1.99 -18.18
CA VAL A 70 -10.96 3.23 -17.84
C VAL A 70 -10.95 3.43 -16.34
N GLY A 71 -9.78 3.77 -15.82
CA GLY A 71 -9.55 4.06 -14.41
C GLY A 71 -8.39 5.01 -14.27
N THR A 72 -8.50 5.94 -13.32
CA THR A 72 -7.46 6.92 -12.99
C THR A 72 -7.27 6.97 -11.50
N ALA A 73 -6.04 7.19 -11.07
CA ALA A 73 -5.69 7.42 -9.68
C ALA A 73 -4.61 8.50 -9.58
N SER A 74 -4.63 9.27 -8.51
CA SER A 74 -3.59 10.24 -8.18
C SER A 74 -3.42 10.38 -6.68
N GLY A 75 -2.23 10.77 -6.28
CA GLY A 75 -1.87 10.78 -4.88
C GLY A 75 -0.48 11.30 -4.61
N THR A 76 0.01 10.97 -3.42
CA THR A 76 1.34 11.36 -2.94
C THR A 76 2.11 10.17 -2.41
N ALA A 77 3.35 10.02 -2.83
CA ALA A 77 4.35 9.12 -2.31
C ALA A 77 5.62 9.95 -2.04
N PRO A 78 5.78 10.52 -0.83
CA PRO A 78 6.96 11.32 -0.51
C PRO A 78 8.22 10.46 -0.52
N SER A 79 9.29 10.98 -1.13
CA SER A 79 10.61 10.35 -1.05
C SER A 79 11.10 10.39 0.40
N GLY A 80 11.59 9.25 0.88
CA GLY A 80 12.07 9.16 2.26
C GLY A 80 12.23 7.73 2.75
N THR A 81 12.61 7.65 4.02
CA THR A 81 12.81 6.39 4.73
C THR A 81 11.76 6.24 5.80
N TYR A 82 11.14 5.07 5.87
CA TYR A 82 10.01 4.74 6.72
C TYR A 82 10.39 3.58 7.64
N SER A 83 10.14 3.75 8.94
CA SER A 83 10.37 2.70 9.94
C SER A 83 9.37 1.54 9.83
N THR A 84 8.26 1.75 9.11
CA THR A 84 7.20 0.78 8.86
C THR A 84 6.78 0.86 7.41
N GLY A 85 6.31 -0.24 6.83
CA GLY A 85 5.73 -0.23 5.48
C GLY A 85 4.32 0.40 5.41
N VAL A 86 3.71 0.75 6.55
CA VAL A 86 2.38 1.37 6.62
C VAL A 86 2.44 2.82 6.14
N GLY A 87 1.51 3.20 5.25
CA GLY A 87 1.31 4.58 4.80
C GLY A 87 2.45 5.16 3.99
N ILE A 88 3.20 4.33 3.26
CA ILE A 88 4.32 4.76 2.42
C ILE A 88 3.88 5.63 1.25
N ALA A 89 2.60 5.54 0.86
CA ALA A 89 1.98 6.41 -0.12
C ALA A 89 0.47 6.54 0.16
N LYS A 90 -0.15 7.56 -0.44
CA LYS A 90 -1.59 7.84 -0.31
C LYS A 90 -2.20 8.11 -1.67
N ILE A 91 -3.38 7.55 -1.94
CA ILE A 91 -4.22 7.89 -3.10
C ILE A 91 -5.30 8.84 -2.59
N THR A 92 -5.34 10.04 -3.15
CA THR A 92 -6.28 11.10 -2.72
C THR A 92 -7.39 11.35 -3.72
N ALA A 93 -7.25 10.82 -4.95
CA ALA A 93 -8.33 10.79 -5.92
C ALA A 93 -8.21 9.53 -6.77
N ALA A 94 -9.34 8.87 -7.00
CA ALA A 94 -9.48 7.76 -7.93
C ALA A 94 -10.85 7.84 -8.61
N ALA A 95 -10.91 7.47 -9.87
CA ALA A 95 -12.15 7.44 -10.64
C ALA A 95 -12.14 6.28 -11.63
N TRP A 96 -13.31 5.68 -11.85
CA TRP A 96 -13.53 4.55 -12.73
C TRP A 96 -14.73 4.81 -13.62
N GLY A 97 -14.58 4.51 -14.90
CA GLY A 97 -15.57 4.86 -15.90
C GLY A 97 -15.66 6.37 -16.13
N SER A 98 -16.45 6.74 -17.13
CA SER A 98 -16.86 8.11 -17.41
C SER A 98 -18.16 8.09 -18.21
N THR A 99 -18.79 9.24 -18.44
CA THR A 99 -19.97 9.31 -19.31
C THR A 99 -19.67 8.84 -20.75
N ALA A 100 -18.44 9.01 -21.23
CA ALA A 100 -18.02 8.57 -22.57
C ALA A 100 -17.57 7.10 -22.61
N SER A 101 -17.25 6.51 -21.47
CA SER A 101 -16.81 5.12 -21.33
C SER A 101 -17.25 4.61 -19.97
N PRO A 102 -18.56 4.34 -19.79
CA PRO A 102 -19.07 3.84 -18.53
C PRO A 102 -18.55 2.44 -18.26
N CYS A 103 -18.58 2.03 -17.00
CA CYS A 103 -18.30 0.66 -16.62
C CYS A 103 -19.55 -0.19 -16.86
N PRO A 104 -19.57 -1.10 -17.86
CA PRO A 104 -20.66 -2.05 -18.00
C PRO A 104 -20.85 -2.88 -16.73
N GLY A 105 -22.10 -2.96 -16.29
CA GLY A 105 -22.56 -3.92 -15.31
C GLY A 105 -23.60 -4.88 -15.90
N PRO A 106 -24.19 -5.75 -15.09
CA PRO A 106 -25.15 -6.72 -15.58
C PRO A 106 -26.46 -6.05 -15.95
N LEU A 107 -27.28 -6.76 -16.73
CA LEU A 107 -28.58 -6.26 -17.21
C LEU A 107 -28.48 -4.95 -18.03
N GLY A 108 -27.32 -4.69 -18.66
CA GLY A 108 -27.09 -3.50 -19.48
C GLY A 108 -26.93 -2.20 -18.70
N SER A 109 -26.61 -2.30 -17.41
CA SER A 109 -26.36 -1.14 -16.55
C SER A 109 -25.00 -0.50 -16.83
N ASN A 110 -24.89 0.79 -16.56
CA ASN A 110 -23.69 1.59 -16.80
C ASN A 110 -23.29 2.30 -15.52
N PHE A 111 -22.10 2.03 -15.01
CA PHE A 111 -21.59 2.57 -13.76
C PHE A 111 -20.46 3.57 -13.96
N THR A 112 -20.32 4.44 -12.97
CA THR A 112 -19.16 5.27 -12.73
C THR A 112 -18.84 5.19 -11.24
N ALA A 113 -17.57 5.22 -10.89
CA ALA A 113 -17.15 5.20 -9.49
C ALA A 113 -16.11 6.29 -9.25
N SER A 114 -16.10 6.84 -8.04
CA SER A 114 -15.09 7.80 -7.62
C SER A 114 -14.79 7.68 -6.14
N LEU A 115 -13.56 7.99 -5.76
CA LEU A 115 -13.18 8.08 -4.36
C LEU A 115 -14.06 9.12 -3.66
N ALA A 116 -14.59 8.76 -2.48
CA ALA A 116 -15.46 9.66 -1.73
C ALA A 116 -14.71 10.94 -1.32
N SER A 117 -15.42 12.07 -1.29
CA SER A 117 -14.84 13.35 -0.90
C SER A 117 -14.21 13.27 0.51
N GLY A 118 -12.96 13.68 0.63
CA GLY A 118 -12.20 13.64 1.88
C GLY A 118 -11.66 12.26 2.28
N ALA A 119 -11.96 11.21 1.52
CA ALA A 119 -11.34 9.91 1.70
C ALA A 119 -9.93 9.87 1.09
N ALA A 120 -9.06 9.08 1.69
CA ALA A 120 -7.73 8.80 1.16
C ALA A 120 -7.40 7.33 1.41
N ILE A 121 -6.86 6.67 0.38
CA ILE A 121 -6.43 5.28 0.48
C ILE A 121 -4.95 5.29 0.88
N SER A 122 -4.61 4.62 1.98
CA SER A 122 -3.23 4.36 2.38
C SER A 122 -2.69 3.16 1.62
N ILE A 123 -1.45 3.26 1.13
CA ILE A 123 -0.71 2.14 0.54
C ILE A 123 0.25 1.62 1.61
N ASP A 124 0.06 0.37 2.00
CA ASP A 124 0.80 -0.27 3.08
C ASP A 124 1.61 -1.43 2.50
N ALA A 125 2.94 -1.33 2.55
CA ALA A 125 3.85 -2.38 2.15
C ALA A 125 4.09 -3.39 3.28
N SER A 126 4.14 -4.68 2.94
CA SER A 126 4.32 -5.78 3.88
C SER A 126 5.57 -6.61 3.60
N SER A 127 5.93 -6.81 2.33
CA SER A 127 7.11 -7.57 1.94
C SER A 127 7.69 -7.08 0.62
N TYR A 128 8.97 -7.35 0.37
CA TYR A 128 9.65 -6.99 -0.87
C TYR A 128 10.58 -8.11 -1.30
N SER A 129 10.56 -8.44 -2.59
CA SER A 129 11.49 -9.40 -3.17
C SER A 129 11.64 -9.14 -4.65
N GLY A 130 12.88 -9.14 -5.14
CA GLY A 130 13.17 -9.03 -6.58
C GLY A 130 12.62 -7.78 -7.26
N GLY A 131 12.52 -6.65 -6.56
CA GLY A 131 11.95 -5.41 -7.13
C GLY A 131 10.42 -5.31 -7.05
N ILE A 132 9.77 -6.32 -6.46
CA ILE A 132 8.32 -6.37 -6.26
C ILE A 132 8.02 -6.13 -4.79
N THR A 133 7.16 -5.15 -4.51
CA THR A 133 6.60 -4.88 -3.18
C THR A 133 5.21 -5.48 -3.11
N SER A 134 4.94 -6.31 -2.10
CA SER A 134 3.58 -6.77 -1.78
C SER A 134 3.03 -6.01 -0.58
N GLY A 135 1.72 -5.87 -0.51
CA GLY A 135 1.07 -5.03 0.48
C GLY A 135 -0.45 -5.08 0.44
N SER A 136 -1.05 -4.05 1.02
CA SER A 136 -2.48 -3.82 1.06
C SER A 136 -2.81 -2.34 0.85
N LEU A 137 -4.07 -2.08 0.49
CA LEU A 137 -4.66 -0.76 0.49
C LEU A 137 -5.62 -0.66 1.66
N SER A 138 -5.55 0.42 2.44
CA SER A 138 -6.48 0.63 3.56
C SER A 138 -7.17 2.00 3.45
N GLY A 139 -8.34 2.13 4.06
CA GLY A 139 -9.13 3.38 3.98
C GLY A 139 -9.84 3.57 2.64
N VAL A 140 -10.11 2.49 1.91
CA VAL A 140 -10.91 2.56 0.68
C VAL A 140 -12.31 3.04 1.04
N LYS A 141 -12.79 4.06 0.33
CA LYS A 141 -14.18 4.52 0.39
C LYS A 141 -14.56 5.12 -0.97
N VAL A 142 -15.37 4.41 -1.73
CA VAL A 142 -15.72 4.73 -3.11
C VAL A 142 -17.23 4.89 -3.22
N ASN A 143 -17.65 5.94 -3.92
CA ASN A 143 -19.04 6.14 -4.32
C ASN A 143 -19.20 5.56 -5.72
N LEU A 144 -20.07 4.58 -5.86
CA LEU A 144 -20.51 3.99 -7.12
C LEU A 144 -21.86 4.58 -7.49
N THR A 145 -22.03 5.00 -8.74
CA THR A 145 -23.30 5.45 -9.29
C THR A 145 -23.50 4.83 -10.65
N GLY A 146 -24.66 4.23 -10.90
CA GLY A 146 -24.96 3.72 -12.22
C GLY A 146 -26.43 3.72 -12.55
N ASP A 147 -26.69 3.71 -13.85
CA ASP A 147 -28.04 3.70 -14.39
C ASP A 147 -28.49 2.24 -14.59
N THR A 148 -29.61 1.91 -13.97
CA THR A 148 -30.25 0.60 -14.07
C THR A 148 -31.65 0.76 -14.65
N ILE A 149 -32.27 -0.36 -15.06
CA ILE A 149 -33.66 -0.38 -15.53
C ILE A 149 -34.68 0.11 -14.48
N LEU A 150 -34.32 0.13 -13.20
CA LEU A 150 -35.17 0.58 -12.09
C LEU A 150 -34.80 1.99 -11.58
N GLY A 151 -33.85 2.66 -12.25
CA GLY A 151 -33.38 4.00 -11.91
C GLY A 151 -31.90 4.03 -11.54
N THR A 152 -31.47 5.17 -10.98
CA THR A 152 -30.06 5.38 -10.59
C THR A 152 -29.74 4.61 -9.31
N CYS A 153 -28.89 3.60 -9.44
CA CYS A 153 -28.25 2.89 -8.33
C CYS A 153 -27.14 3.77 -7.74
N LYS A 154 -27.10 3.88 -6.41
CA LYS A 154 -26.01 4.51 -5.68
C LYS A 154 -25.52 3.56 -4.60
N ALA A 155 -24.23 3.27 -4.59
CA ALA A 155 -23.64 2.42 -3.56
C ALA A 155 -22.37 3.07 -2.99
N VAL A 156 -22.09 2.79 -1.73
CA VAL A 156 -20.83 3.15 -1.07
C VAL A 156 -20.11 1.86 -0.75
N ILE A 157 -18.87 1.74 -1.22
CA ILE A 157 -18.02 0.58 -0.98
C ILE A 157 -16.83 1.04 -0.16
N SER A 158 -16.57 0.39 0.97
CA SER A 158 -15.42 0.71 1.81
C SER A 158 -14.69 -0.53 2.31
N GLY A 159 -13.50 -0.31 2.85
CA GLY A 159 -12.74 -1.36 3.52
C GLY A 159 -11.25 -1.28 3.22
N SER A 160 -10.63 -2.45 3.16
CA SER A 160 -9.22 -2.63 2.81
C SER A 160 -9.11 -3.68 1.72
N VAL A 161 -8.10 -3.57 0.88
CA VAL A 161 -7.85 -4.47 -0.24
C VAL A 161 -6.51 -5.16 -0.01
N SER A 162 -6.55 -6.49 0.04
CA SER A 162 -5.36 -7.35 0.13
C SER A 162 -4.81 -7.69 -1.27
N ASN A 163 -3.73 -8.47 -1.33
CA ASN A 163 -3.14 -8.98 -2.57
C ASN A 163 -2.72 -7.89 -3.56
N VAL A 164 -2.15 -6.81 -3.04
CA VAL A 164 -1.64 -5.72 -3.86
C VAL A 164 -0.14 -5.89 -4.05
N THR A 165 0.32 -5.84 -5.29
CA THR A 165 1.74 -5.86 -5.62
C THR A 165 2.12 -4.65 -6.45
N TYR A 166 3.33 -4.16 -6.28
CA TYR A 166 3.90 -3.07 -7.06
C TYR A 166 5.27 -3.47 -7.58
N ASN A 167 5.48 -3.35 -8.88
CA ASN A 167 6.73 -3.71 -9.54
C ASN A 167 7.51 -2.43 -9.90
N ASN A 168 8.67 -2.25 -9.28
CA ASN A 168 9.55 -1.10 -9.52
C ASN A 168 10.00 -0.99 -11.00
N ALA A 169 10.18 -2.11 -11.69
CA ALA A 169 10.70 -2.13 -13.06
C ALA A 169 9.67 -1.68 -14.09
N THR A 170 8.40 -2.05 -13.90
CA THR A 170 7.32 -1.71 -14.84
C THR A 170 6.50 -0.50 -14.39
N GLY A 171 6.58 -0.12 -13.11
CA GLY A 171 5.70 0.87 -12.50
C GLY A 171 4.25 0.41 -12.42
N GLU A 172 4.01 -0.90 -12.42
CA GLU A 172 2.68 -1.49 -12.39
C GLU A 172 2.28 -1.84 -10.95
N LEU A 173 1.11 -1.38 -10.54
CA LEU A 173 0.43 -1.79 -9.32
C LEU A 173 -0.68 -2.77 -9.71
N ASP A 174 -0.55 -4.01 -9.29
CA ASP A 174 -1.49 -5.09 -9.56
C ASP A 174 -2.28 -5.41 -8.29
N ILE A 175 -3.60 -5.49 -8.42
CA ILE A 175 -4.52 -5.93 -7.39
C ILE A 175 -5.09 -7.24 -7.90
N ASN A 176 -4.60 -8.36 -7.37
CA ASN A 176 -5.03 -9.69 -7.82
C ASN A 176 -6.19 -10.18 -6.95
N THR A 177 -7.42 -9.99 -7.44
CA THR A 177 -8.66 -10.36 -6.74
C THR A 177 -8.61 -9.96 -5.25
N GLY A 178 -8.32 -8.69 -5.00
CA GLY A 178 -8.16 -8.16 -3.67
C GLY A 178 -9.47 -8.25 -2.89
N THR A 179 -9.38 -8.73 -1.64
CA THR A 179 -10.53 -8.96 -0.76
C THR A 179 -10.54 -7.96 0.41
N GLY A 180 -11.69 -7.84 1.08
CA GLY A 180 -11.86 -6.99 2.26
C GLY A 180 -12.67 -5.71 2.02
N LEU A 181 -13.25 -5.57 0.83
CA LEU A 181 -14.24 -4.54 0.53
C LEU A 181 -15.63 -5.00 0.94
N LYS A 182 -16.45 -4.04 1.35
CA LYS A 182 -17.84 -4.24 1.74
C LYS A 182 -18.70 -3.11 1.19
N VAL A 183 -19.91 -3.46 0.78
CA VAL A 183 -20.95 -2.49 0.42
C VAL A 183 -21.53 -1.95 1.74
N ASP A 184 -21.29 -0.67 2.02
CA ASP A 184 -21.81 0.02 3.21
C ASP A 184 -23.27 0.42 3.04
N SER A 185 -23.61 0.93 1.86
CA SER A 185 -24.96 1.32 1.48
C SER A 185 -25.20 1.02 0.01
N ALA A 186 -26.44 0.68 -0.32
CA ALA A 186 -26.89 0.48 -1.69
C ALA A 186 -28.35 0.95 -1.80
N ASP A 187 -28.57 1.94 -2.66
CA ASP A 187 -29.87 2.56 -2.91
C ASP A 187 -30.26 2.31 -4.37
N ASN A 188 -31.45 1.75 -4.59
CA ASN A 188 -31.99 1.44 -5.93
C ASN A 188 -31.10 0.55 -6.81
N CYS A 189 -30.24 -0.26 -6.19
CA CYS A 189 -29.35 -1.18 -6.91
C CYS A 189 -30.02 -2.50 -7.28
N SER A 190 -31.31 -2.69 -6.97
CA SER A 190 -32.13 -3.79 -7.52
C SER A 190 -31.58 -5.19 -7.26
N GLY A 191 -30.95 -5.39 -6.10
CA GLY A 191 -30.29 -6.65 -5.75
C GLY A 191 -28.95 -6.88 -6.43
N LEU A 192 -28.48 -5.94 -7.27
CA LEU A 192 -27.15 -5.99 -7.87
C LEU A 192 -26.04 -5.89 -6.82
N LEU A 193 -26.23 -4.94 -5.90
CA LEU A 193 -25.42 -4.71 -4.73
C LEU A 193 -26.39 -4.52 -3.57
N ASN A 194 -26.12 -5.17 -2.44
CA ASN A 194 -26.88 -4.95 -1.22
C ASN A 194 -25.95 -4.46 -0.12
N ALA A 195 -26.47 -3.58 0.74
CA ALA A 195 -25.74 -3.16 1.92
C ALA A 195 -25.42 -4.38 2.80
N GLY A 196 -24.14 -4.57 3.12
CA GLY A 196 -23.67 -5.76 3.82
C GLY A 196 -22.84 -6.71 2.96
N ASP A 197 -23.01 -6.66 1.64
CA ASP A 197 -22.34 -7.60 0.73
C ASP A 197 -20.83 -7.38 0.70
N SER A 198 -20.09 -8.48 0.55
CA SER A 198 -18.64 -8.46 0.40
C SER A 198 -18.28 -8.36 -1.06
N ALA A 199 -17.23 -7.59 -1.37
CA ALA A 199 -16.77 -7.40 -2.73
C ALA A 199 -15.28 -7.74 -2.88
N THR A 200 -14.92 -8.19 -4.09
CA THR A 200 -13.53 -8.29 -4.52
C THR A 200 -13.25 -7.30 -5.64
N PHE A 201 -11.99 -6.93 -5.77
CA PHE A 201 -11.54 -5.99 -6.79
C PHE A 201 -10.28 -6.50 -7.48
N ASP A 202 -10.29 -6.52 -8.81
CA ASP A 202 -9.16 -6.92 -9.63
C ASP A 202 -8.82 -5.79 -10.60
N ALA A 203 -7.55 -5.35 -10.63
CA ALA A 203 -7.12 -4.28 -11.52
C ALA A 203 -5.59 -4.17 -11.58
N THR A 204 -5.08 -3.82 -12.76
CA THR A 204 -3.68 -3.42 -12.94
C THR A 204 -3.58 -1.95 -13.35
N TYR A 205 -2.88 -1.15 -12.55
CA TYR A 205 -2.58 0.27 -12.85
C TYR A 205 -1.13 0.45 -13.25
N LYS A 206 -0.89 1.40 -14.14
CA LYS A 206 0.45 1.87 -14.49
C LYS A 206 0.65 3.29 -13.98
N VAL A 207 1.69 3.47 -13.16
CA VAL A 207 2.12 4.79 -12.67
C VAL A 207 2.87 5.50 -13.80
N ALA A 208 2.53 6.77 -14.06
CA ALA A 208 3.10 7.53 -15.17
C ALA A 208 4.62 7.72 -15.02
N ALA A 209 5.08 7.97 -13.79
CA ALA A 209 6.49 8.02 -13.42
C ALA A 209 6.73 6.99 -12.31
N PRO A 210 7.31 5.82 -12.62
CA PRO A 210 7.48 4.73 -11.66
C PRO A 210 8.22 5.18 -10.39
N LEU A 211 7.64 4.83 -9.25
CA LEU A 211 8.27 4.93 -7.94
C LEU A 211 9.26 3.78 -7.76
N THR A 212 10.31 3.99 -6.96
CA THR A 212 11.17 2.91 -6.50
C THR A 212 10.91 2.67 -5.01
N ILE A 213 10.48 1.47 -4.66
CA ILE A 213 10.22 1.05 -3.28
C ILE A 213 11.18 -0.09 -2.93
N THR A 214 11.91 0.03 -1.83
CA THR A 214 12.77 -1.05 -1.34
C THR A 214 12.47 -1.34 0.13
N SER A 215 12.40 -2.62 0.47
CA SER A 215 12.42 -3.07 1.87
C SER A 215 13.87 -3.19 2.35
N PRO A 216 14.07 -3.18 3.68
CA PRO A 216 15.23 -3.83 4.28
C PRO A 216 15.39 -5.29 3.88
#